data_AF-A0AAN5X5S2-F1
#
_entry.id   AF-A0AAN5X5S2-F1
#
_cell.length_a   1.000
_cell.length_b   1.000
_cell.length_c   1.000
_cell.angle_alpha   90.00
_cell.angle_beta   90.00
_cell.angle_gamma   90.00
#
_symmetry.space_group_name_H-M   'P 1'
#
loop_
_entity.id
_entity.type
_entity.pdbx_description
1 polymer ?
#
loop_
_entity_poly.entity_id
_entity_poly.type
_entity_poly.pdbx_seq_one_letter_code
_entity_poly.pdbx_strand_id
1 'polypeptide(L)'
;MKRNFHEPRVLRLQSSVGVCGVNYADDVKALQELMMKAGYQTATGRSLKVDGICNNETKEAIIWYQRLLTLSRSGLVQPFDQWFIEALKNASQPEWRPRITSGPLHVREAQFTFDNEGTDYITATDPFRPHPYPWFSRILHWPHSAASGVTLGRGYDMGNRSAGEIFATLRQAGIEEYKAILASKAAFLKGREAASFVKFYGPLFGEITHQQQIRLFEIAIQFYISEAKRIFNGRKARMMSAISWEKMRVRLKDIYIDSLYQGCESAGEFARLILLDDLKSVRLYLKTDRAQMNSHGRNLKRLQYINGL
;
A
#
# COMPACT_ATOMS: atom_id res chain seq x y z
N MET A 1 22.38 -42.75 7.91
CA MET A 1 21.58 -41.57 8.31
C MET A 1 21.80 -40.46 7.28
N LYS A 2 20.79 -40.13 6.46
CA LYS A 2 20.87 -39.00 5.52
C LYS A 2 20.80 -37.71 6.32
N ARG A 3 21.86 -36.89 6.26
CA ARG A 3 21.86 -35.55 6.83
C ARG A 3 20.98 -34.66 5.95
N ASN A 4 19.77 -34.36 6.41
CA ASN A 4 18.92 -33.33 5.83
C ASN A 4 19.54 -31.97 6.15
N PHE A 5 20.40 -31.47 5.27
CA PHE A 5 20.75 -30.06 5.28
C PHE A 5 19.53 -29.29 4.75
N HIS A 6 18.87 -28.54 5.63
CA HIS A 6 18.05 -27.43 5.16
C HIS A 6 19.02 -26.38 4.60
N GLU A 7 19.09 -26.29 3.27
CA GLU A 7 19.76 -25.16 2.61
C GLU A 7 19.18 -23.83 3.10
N PRO A 8 20.00 -22.81 3.35
CA PRO A 8 19.49 -21.50 3.71
C PRO A 8 18.65 -20.95 2.55
N ARG A 9 17.37 -20.71 2.83
CA ARG A 9 16.32 -20.22 1.92
C ARG A 9 16.52 -18.76 1.51
N VAL A 10 17.64 -18.44 0.87
CA VAL A 10 17.82 -17.19 0.14
C VAL A 10 18.57 -17.55 -1.13
N LEU A 11 17.88 -17.58 -2.28
CA LEU A 11 18.59 -17.61 -3.57
C LEU A 11 19.56 -16.43 -3.57
N ARG A 12 20.86 -16.75 -3.55
CA ARG A 12 21.97 -15.82 -3.65
C ARG A 12 22.87 -16.41 -4.72
N LEU A 13 22.83 -15.80 -5.90
CA LEU A 13 23.68 -16.22 -7.00
C LEU A 13 25.14 -16.14 -6.54
N GLN A 14 25.92 -17.18 -6.79
CA GLN A 14 27.35 -17.19 -6.48
C GLN A 14 28.12 -16.28 -7.43
N SER A 15 27.69 -16.21 -8.69
CA SER A 15 28.27 -15.38 -9.73
C SER A 15 27.20 -14.85 -10.71
N SER A 16 27.64 -14.13 -11.74
CA SER A 16 26.75 -13.49 -12.70
C SER A 16 26.12 -14.51 -13.67
N VAL A 17 24.84 -14.32 -13.98
CA VAL A 17 24.04 -15.17 -14.89
C VAL A 17 23.48 -14.33 -16.03
N GLY A 18 23.54 -14.85 -17.26
CA GLY A 18 22.99 -14.23 -18.44
C GLY A 18 24.03 -13.89 -19.52
N VAL A 19 23.77 -12.82 -20.26
CA VAL A 19 24.62 -12.34 -21.37
C VAL A 19 26.02 -12.00 -20.83
N CYS A 20 27.04 -12.69 -21.34
CA CYS A 20 28.43 -12.56 -20.91
C CYS A 20 28.67 -12.80 -19.41
N GLY A 21 27.73 -13.47 -18.72
CA GLY A 21 27.90 -13.89 -17.33
C GLY A 21 28.79 -15.13 -17.20
N VAL A 22 29.22 -15.41 -15.96
CA VAL A 22 29.96 -16.64 -15.65
C VAL A 22 29.10 -17.88 -15.87
N ASN A 23 27.79 -17.78 -15.64
CA ASN A 23 26.81 -18.81 -15.95
C ASN A 23 27.12 -20.17 -15.31
N TYR A 24 27.47 -20.19 -14.02
CA TYR A 24 27.56 -21.44 -13.28
C TYR A 24 26.23 -22.18 -13.32
N ALA A 25 26.28 -23.49 -13.61
CA ALA A 25 25.08 -24.28 -13.89
C ALA A 25 24.05 -24.20 -12.75
N ASP A 26 24.50 -24.21 -11.49
CA ASP A 26 23.62 -24.12 -10.32
C ASP A 26 22.93 -22.76 -10.22
N ASP A 27 23.66 -21.65 -10.47
CA ASP A 27 23.10 -20.30 -10.47
C ASP A 27 22.08 -20.11 -11.61
N VAL A 28 22.40 -20.61 -12.80
CA VAL A 28 21.49 -20.58 -13.96
C VAL A 28 20.22 -21.37 -13.66
N LYS A 29 20.37 -22.60 -13.14
CA LYS A 29 19.25 -23.47 -12.81
C LYS A 29 18.33 -22.81 -11.78
N ALA A 30 18.92 -22.26 -10.73
CA ALA A 30 18.18 -21.63 -9.67
C ALA A 30 17.45 -20.36 -10.15
N LEU A 31 18.04 -19.60 -11.08
CA LEU A 31 17.37 -18.46 -11.70
C LEU A 31 16.26 -18.87 -12.68
N GLN A 32 16.45 -19.92 -13.49
CA GLN A 32 15.43 -20.49 -14.36
C GLN A 32 14.19 -20.92 -13.56
N GLU A 33 14.40 -21.65 -12.45
CA GLU A 33 13.31 -22.04 -11.55
C GLU A 33 12.58 -20.83 -10.98
N LEU A 34 13.33 -19.82 -10.53
CA LEU A 34 12.76 -18.64 -9.90
C LEU A 34 11.91 -17.84 -10.89
N MET A 35 12.39 -17.62 -12.11
CA MET A 35 11.64 -16.95 -13.18
C MET A 35 10.36 -17.71 -13.55
N MET A 36 10.44 -19.04 -13.65
CA MET A 36 9.26 -19.87 -13.93
C MET A 36 8.22 -19.77 -12.80
N LYS A 37 8.65 -19.88 -11.54
CA LYS A 37 7.77 -19.73 -10.36
C LYS A 37 7.20 -18.32 -10.23
N ALA A 38 7.93 -17.30 -10.66
CA ALA A 38 7.49 -15.90 -10.69
C ALA A 38 6.50 -15.58 -11.84
N GLY A 39 6.04 -16.59 -12.59
CA GLY A 39 4.96 -16.45 -13.56
C GLY A 39 5.39 -16.16 -15.00
N TYR A 40 6.66 -16.37 -15.36
CA TYR A 40 7.14 -16.12 -16.73
C TYR A 40 6.31 -16.84 -17.80
N GLN A 41 5.99 -18.11 -17.58
CA GLN A 41 5.17 -18.91 -18.49
C GLN A 41 3.74 -18.39 -18.59
N THR A 42 3.13 -18.03 -17.46
CA THR A 42 1.78 -17.47 -17.45
C THR A 42 1.71 -16.12 -18.16
N ALA A 43 2.75 -15.30 -18.03
CA ALA A 43 2.81 -13.97 -18.61
C ALA A 43 3.11 -13.96 -20.12
N THR A 44 3.94 -14.90 -20.59
CA THR A 44 4.48 -14.87 -21.96
C THR A 44 4.06 -16.06 -22.83
N GLY A 45 3.51 -17.13 -22.24
CA GLY A 45 3.30 -18.41 -22.89
C GLY A 45 4.59 -19.22 -23.14
N ARG A 46 5.77 -18.65 -22.85
CA ARG A 46 7.08 -19.30 -23.07
C ARG A 46 7.51 -20.06 -21.83
N SER A 47 8.07 -21.26 -22.00
CA SER A 47 8.60 -22.07 -20.91
C SER A 47 10.12 -22.07 -20.94
N LEU A 48 10.75 -22.09 -19.76
CA LEU A 48 12.17 -22.30 -19.60
C LEU A 48 12.41 -23.74 -19.15
N LYS A 49 13.36 -24.40 -19.80
CA LYS A 49 13.89 -25.67 -19.30
C LYS A 49 14.84 -25.37 -18.14
N VAL A 50 14.62 -26.03 -17.01
CA VAL A 50 15.47 -25.89 -15.81
C VAL A 50 16.60 -26.91 -15.90
N ASP A 51 17.65 -26.57 -16.66
CA ASP A 51 18.78 -27.45 -16.95
C ASP A 51 20.15 -26.85 -16.61
N GLY A 52 20.19 -25.60 -16.12
CA GLY A 52 21.44 -24.91 -15.80
C GLY A 52 22.20 -24.41 -17.03
N ILE A 53 21.60 -24.49 -18.23
CA ILE A 53 22.20 -24.00 -19.47
C ILE A 53 21.67 -22.60 -19.77
N CYS A 54 22.55 -21.59 -19.78
CA CYS A 54 22.17 -20.21 -20.10
C CYS A 54 22.01 -19.99 -21.62
N ASN A 55 20.99 -20.63 -22.19
CA ASN A 55 20.61 -20.52 -23.59
C ASN A 55 19.94 -19.16 -23.92
N ASN A 56 19.51 -19.00 -25.18
CA ASN A 56 18.89 -17.75 -25.63
C ASN A 56 17.56 -17.49 -24.91
N GLU A 57 16.78 -18.53 -24.65
CA GLU A 57 15.50 -18.46 -23.93
C GLU A 57 15.69 -17.93 -22.51
N THR A 58 16.73 -18.39 -21.81
CA THR A 58 17.09 -17.92 -20.47
C THR A 58 17.48 -16.44 -20.49
N LYS A 59 18.29 -16.01 -21.47
CA LYS A 59 18.69 -14.60 -21.63
C LYS A 59 17.48 -13.70 -21.95
N GLU A 60 16.60 -14.14 -22.83
CA GLU A 60 15.36 -13.42 -23.17
C GLU A 60 14.44 -13.29 -21.96
N ALA A 61 14.34 -14.32 -21.12
CA ALA A 61 13.57 -14.24 -19.87
C ALA A 61 14.15 -13.24 -18.88
N ILE A 62 15.48 -13.19 -18.73
CA ILE A 62 16.17 -12.19 -17.92
C ILE A 62 15.84 -10.79 -18.43
N ILE A 63 16.02 -10.55 -19.74
CA ILE A 63 15.72 -9.26 -20.37
C ILE A 63 14.25 -8.89 -20.18
N TRP A 64 13.34 -9.85 -20.30
CA TRP A 64 11.92 -9.63 -20.11
C TRP A 64 11.59 -9.13 -18.70
N TYR A 65 12.12 -9.78 -17.66
CA TYR A 65 11.94 -9.31 -16.28
C TYR A 65 12.65 -7.98 -16.02
N GLN A 66 13.83 -7.75 -16.59
CA GLN A 66 14.51 -6.46 -16.49
C GLN A 66 13.66 -5.34 -17.08
N ARG A 67 13.05 -5.56 -18.27
CA ARG A 67 12.09 -4.61 -18.87
C ARG A 67 10.88 -4.38 -17.98
N LEU A 68 10.34 -5.46 -17.44
CA LEU A 68 9.16 -5.42 -16.58
C LEU A 68 9.41 -4.56 -15.33
N LEU A 69 10.59 -4.70 -14.73
CA LEU A 69 11.03 -3.98 -13.53
C LEU A 69 11.69 -2.62 -13.82
N THR A 70 11.75 -2.20 -15.09
CA THR A 70 12.40 -0.94 -15.52
C THR A 70 13.89 -0.88 -15.18
N LEU A 71 14.55 -2.04 -15.17
CA LEU A 71 16.00 -2.16 -15.00
C LEU A 71 16.69 -2.09 -16.37
N SER A 72 18.02 -1.91 -16.34
CA SER A 72 18.84 -2.02 -17.55
C SER A 72 18.64 -3.38 -18.21
N ARG A 73 18.41 -3.38 -19.52
CA ARG A 73 18.13 -4.58 -20.34
C ARG A 73 19.43 -5.28 -20.74
N SER A 74 20.35 -5.42 -19.79
CA SER A 74 21.68 -6.00 -20.03
C SER A 74 21.60 -7.48 -20.40
N GLY A 75 20.51 -8.16 -20.03
CA GLY A 75 20.41 -9.61 -20.07
C GLY A 75 21.36 -10.29 -19.08
N LEU A 76 21.97 -9.53 -18.17
CA LEU A 76 22.95 -9.98 -17.18
C LEU A 76 22.43 -9.65 -15.78
N VAL A 77 22.41 -10.65 -14.91
CA VAL A 77 22.06 -10.55 -13.49
C VAL A 77 23.32 -10.77 -12.67
N GLN A 78 23.69 -9.78 -11.89
CA GLN A 78 24.79 -9.83 -10.95
C GLN A 78 24.32 -10.39 -9.59
N PRO A 79 25.22 -11.00 -8.79
CA PRO A 79 24.90 -11.42 -7.41
C PRO A 79 24.34 -10.32 -6.51
N PHE A 80 24.69 -9.06 -6.79
CA PHE A 80 24.26 -7.89 -6.05
C PHE A 80 23.03 -7.18 -6.67
N ASP A 81 22.42 -7.72 -7.74
CA ASP A 81 21.15 -7.24 -8.29
C ASP A 81 19.97 -7.64 -7.39
N GLN A 82 20.03 -7.21 -6.14
CA GLN A 82 19.18 -7.67 -5.05
C GLN A 82 17.70 -7.39 -5.34
N TRP A 83 17.37 -6.29 -6.01
CA TRP A 83 16.00 -5.93 -6.34
C TRP A 83 15.38 -6.79 -7.43
N PHE A 84 16.16 -7.20 -8.43
CA PHE A 84 15.71 -8.14 -9.46
C PHE A 84 15.34 -9.48 -8.82
N ILE A 85 16.24 -9.99 -7.97
CA ILE A 85 16.03 -11.24 -7.24
C ILE A 85 14.86 -11.12 -6.24
N GLU A 86 14.74 -10.02 -5.51
CA GLU A 86 13.66 -9.82 -4.53
C GLU A 86 12.29 -9.71 -5.19
N ALA A 87 12.18 -9.01 -6.32
CA ALA A 87 10.93 -8.92 -7.08
C ALA A 87 10.46 -10.30 -7.55
N LEU A 88 11.38 -11.10 -8.12
CA LEU A 88 11.08 -12.47 -8.52
C LEU A 88 10.71 -13.35 -7.33
N LYS A 89 11.43 -13.23 -6.20
CA LYS A 89 11.10 -13.94 -4.96
C LYS A 89 9.68 -13.61 -4.50
N ASN A 90 9.30 -12.33 -4.49
CA ASN A 90 7.95 -11.90 -4.11
C ASN A 90 6.87 -12.55 -4.99
N ALA A 91 7.08 -12.60 -6.30
CA ALA A 91 6.14 -13.22 -7.23
C ALA A 91 6.12 -14.75 -7.18
N SER A 92 7.22 -15.39 -6.76
CA SER A 92 7.36 -16.85 -6.74
C SER A 92 6.76 -17.56 -5.51
N GLN A 93 6.33 -16.81 -4.48
CA GLN A 93 5.83 -17.44 -3.25
C GLN A 93 4.40 -17.96 -3.45
N PRO A 94 4.15 -19.27 -3.22
CA PRO A 94 2.90 -19.95 -3.58
C PRO A 94 1.72 -19.60 -2.67
N GLU A 95 1.98 -19.04 -1.49
CA GLU A 95 0.95 -18.56 -0.56
C GLU A 95 1.29 -17.15 -0.14
N TRP A 96 0.41 -16.22 -0.47
CA TRP A 96 0.51 -14.90 0.09
C TRP A 96 0.25 -14.98 1.60
N ARG A 97 1.30 -14.73 2.39
CA ARG A 97 1.24 -14.64 3.85
C ARG A 97 1.96 -13.34 4.24
N PRO A 98 1.38 -12.53 5.13
CA PRO A 98 2.05 -11.33 5.63
C PRO A 98 3.41 -11.70 6.22
N ARG A 99 4.48 -11.11 5.69
CA ARG A 99 5.84 -11.37 6.19
C ARG A 99 6.10 -10.66 7.50
N ILE A 100 5.43 -9.53 7.71
CA ILE A 100 5.53 -8.72 8.92
C ILE A 100 4.19 -8.81 9.62
N THR A 101 4.12 -9.60 10.69
CA THR A 101 2.89 -9.89 11.44
C THR A 101 2.76 -9.05 12.72
N SER A 102 3.71 -8.16 13.01
CA SER A 102 3.69 -7.31 14.20
C SER A 102 4.33 -5.95 13.91
N GLY A 103 3.93 -4.94 14.68
CA GLY A 103 4.44 -3.57 14.56
C GLY A 103 3.38 -2.53 14.95
N PRO A 104 3.78 -1.27 15.11
CA PRO A 104 2.85 -0.20 15.47
C PRO A 104 1.86 0.05 14.34
N LEU A 105 0.63 0.36 14.70
CA LEU A 105 -0.45 0.84 13.81
C LEU A 105 -0.97 2.19 14.33
N HIS A 106 -0.05 3.01 14.83
CA HIS A 106 -0.35 4.33 15.37
C HIS A 106 0.22 5.42 14.46
N VAL A 107 -0.58 6.46 14.23
CA VAL A 107 -0.22 7.66 13.45
C VAL A 107 -0.34 8.90 14.33
N ARG A 108 0.39 9.96 13.98
CA ARG A 108 0.43 11.20 14.78
C ARG A 108 -0.91 11.94 14.85
N GLU A 109 -1.65 11.98 13.74
CA GLU A 109 -2.95 12.63 13.61
C GLU A 109 -3.85 11.76 12.71
N ALA A 110 -5.18 11.86 12.89
CA ALA A 110 -6.18 11.12 12.13
C ALA A 110 -6.15 9.60 12.35
N GLN A 111 -5.93 9.17 13.59
CA GLN A 111 -5.91 7.75 13.96
C GLN A 111 -7.22 7.05 13.57
N PHE A 112 -8.36 7.71 13.82
CA PHE A 112 -9.67 7.17 13.44
C PHE A 112 -9.80 6.90 11.94
N THR A 113 -9.21 7.73 11.08
CA THR A 113 -9.19 7.49 9.63
C THR A 113 -8.28 6.32 9.32
N PHE A 114 -7.05 6.33 9.85
CA PHE A 114 -6.07 5.27 9.63
C PHE A 114 -6.62 3.88 9.94
N ASP A 115 -7.27 3.69 11.09
CA ASP A 115 -7.77 2.38 11.57
C ASP A 115 -8.83 1.74 10.67
N ASN A 116 -9.31 2.48 9.68
CA ASN A 116 -10.67 2.39 9.23
C ASN A 116 -10.71 2.51 7.68
N GLU A 117 -9.62 2.98 7.06
CA GLU A 117 -9.36 2.97 5.62
C GLU A 117 -8.73 1.66 5.10
N GLY A 118 -8.36 0.73 5.97
CA GLY A 118 -7.76 -0.53 5.53
C GLY A 118 -7.74 -1.61 6.59
N THR A 119 -7.48 -2.85 6.16
CA THR A 119 -7.32 -3.99 7.07
C THR A 119 -5.85 -4.37 7.16
N ASP A 120 -5.38 -4.68 8.38
CA ASP A 120 -4.13 -5.40 8.62
C ASP A 120 -4.47 -6.73 9.31
N TYR A 121 -3.74 -7.80 9.00
CA TYR A 121 -4.05 -9.16 9.47
C TYR A 121 -4.09 -9.30 10.99
N ILE A 122 -3.47 -8.38 11.70
CA ILE A 122 -3.41 -8.36 13.17
C ILE A 122 -4.78 -8.04 13.78
N THR A 123 -5.72 -7.44 13.03
CA THR A 123 -7.05 -7.08 13.56
C THR A 123 -8.10 -8.17 13.42
N ALA A 124 -7.77 -9.32 12.82
CA ALA A 124 -8.62 -10.50 12.87
C ALA A 124 -8.38 -11.22 14.20
N THR A 125 -9.30 -11.03 15.14
CA THR A 125 -9.35 -11.80 16.39
C THR A 125 -9.44 -13.29 16.09
N ASP A 126 -8.75 -14.09 16.91
CA ASP A 126 -8.70 -15.55 16.87
C ASP A 126 -10.13 -16.16 16.87
N PRO A 127 -10.41 -17.27 16.15
CA PRO A 127 -9.49 -18.08 15.37
C PRO A 127 -9.11 -17.45 14.04
N PHE A 128 -7.82 -17.51 13.71
CA PHE A 128 -7.26 -17.24 12.37
C PHE A 128 -7.99 -18.09 11.31
N ARG A 129 -9.11 -17.58 10.80
CA ARG A 129 -9.70 -18.05 9.55
C ARG A 129 -9.07 -17.20 8.46
N PRO A 130 -8.33 -17.79 7.50
CA PRO A 130 -7.91 -17.09 6.29
C PRO A 130 -9.16 -16.77 5.46
N HIS A 131 -9.90 -15.75 5.87
CA HIS A 131 -10.86 -15.11 5.00
C HIS A 131 -10.06 -14.16 4.10
N PRO A 132 -10.33 -14.16 2.79
CA PRO A 132 -9.89 -13.08 1.91
C PRO A 132 -10.55 -11.80 2.41
N TYR A 133 -9.88 -11.05 3.28
CA TYR A 133 -10.28 -9.68 3.54
C TYR A 133 -9.96 -8.91 2.27
N PRO A 134 -10.95 -8.31 1.59
CA PRO A 134 -10.73 -7.83 0.24
C PRO A 134 -9.65 -6.74 0.11
N TRP A 135 -9.12 -6.20 1.22
CA TRP A 135 -8.31 -4.98 1.25
C TRP A 135 -7.16 -5.04 2.26
N PHE A 136 -6.25 -6.01 2.14
CA PHE A 136 -4.99 -5.90 2.87
C PHE A 136 -4.20 -4.71 2.37
N SER A 137 -4.01 -3.76 3.27
CA SER A 137 -3.51 -2.44 2.95
C SER A 137 -2.04 -2.42 2.52
N ARG A 138 -1.22 -3.39 2.95
CA ARG A 138 0.24 -3.37 2.69
C ARG A 138 0.67 -3.96 1.35
N ILE A 139 -0.27 -4.25 0.45
CA ILE A 139 0.02 -4.58 -0.96
C ILE A 139 -0.72 -3.63 -1.90
N LEU A 140 -0.30 -3.62 -3.16
CA LEU A 140 -1.08 -2.99 -4.22
C LEU A 140 -2.43 -3.69 -4.36
N HIS A 141 -3.50 -2.91 -4.37
CA HIS A 141 -4.87 -3.38 -4.56
C HIS A 141 -5.67 -2.36 -5.36
N TRP A 142 -6.87 -2.74 -5.81
CA TRP A 142 -7.78 -1.83 -6.50
C TRP A 142 -9.19 -1.98 -5.89
N PRO A 143 -9.78 -0.92 -5.30
CA PRO A 143 -11.00 -0.98 -4.48
C PRO A 143 -12.31 -1.31 -5.24
N HIS A 144 -12.24 -2.02 -6.38
CA HIS A 144 -13.36 -2.43 -7.24
C HIS A 144 -14.26 -1.28 -7.71
N SER A 145 -13.75 -0.04 -7.73
CA SER A 145 -14.49 1.15 -8.14
C SER A 145 -13.91 1.72 -9.45
N ALA A 146 -14.77 2.15 -10.37
CA ALA A 146 -14.34 2.72 -11.65
C ALA A 146 -13.56 4.03 -11.49
N ALA A 147 -13.86 4.81 -10.44
CA ALA A 147 -13.18 6.07 -10.15
C ALA A 147 -11.80 5.88 -9.50
N SER A 148 -11.58 4.72 -8.87
CA SER A 148 -10.36 4.43 -8.12
C SER A 148 -9.26 3.87 -8.99
N GLY A 149 -8.03 4.24 -8.65
CA GLY A 149 -6.82 3.68 -9.22
C GLY A 149 -6.20 2.57 -8.38
N VAL A 150 -4.96 2.24 -8.73
CA VAL A 150 -4.13 1.34 -7.92
C VAL A 150 -3.89 2.00 -6.58
N THR A 151 -4.20 1.31 -5.49
CA THR A 151 -4.11 1.82 -4.13
C THR A 151 -3.05 1.05 -3.35
N LEU A 152 -2.32 1.77 -2.49
CA LEU A 152 -1.38 1.20 -1.54
C LEU A 152 -1.63 1.76 -0.14
N GLY A 153 -1.33 0.98 0.89
CA GLY A 153 -1.53 1.38 2.27
C GLY A 153 -3.00 1.62 2.56
N ARG A 154 -3.26 2.62 3.41
CA ARG A 154 -4.60 3.01 3.87
C ARG A 154 -5.04 4.26 3.12
N GLY A 155 -5.42 4.10 1.86
CA GLY A 155 -6.03 5.18 1.06
C GLY A 155 -5.11 5.95 0.10
N TYR A 156 -3.88 5.50 -0.17
CA TYR A 156 -3.03 6.15 -1.18
C TYR A 156 -3.36 5.68 -2.60
N ASP A 157 -4.34 6.34 -3.24
CA ASP A 157 -4.84 6.04 -4.59
C ASP A 157 -4.01 6.70 -5.73
N MET A 158 -3.44 5.92 -6.63
CA MET A 158 -2.54 6.43 -7.69
C MET A 158 -3.27 6.95 -8.94
N GLY A 159 -4.60 6.85 -9.00
CA GLY A 159 -5.42 7.11 -10.19
C GLY A 159 -5.53 8.58 -10.60
N ASN A 160 -5.17 9.51 -9.73
CA ASN A 160 -5.10 10.95 -10.06
C ASN A 160 -3.69 11.53 -9.87
N ARG A 161 -2.68 10.67 -9.75
CA ARG A 161 -1.30 11.08 -9.44
C ARG A 161 -0.39 10.78 -10.61
N SER A 162 0.54 11.71 -10.87
CA SER A 162 1.60 11.53 -11.85
C SER A 162 2.63 10.50 -11.37
N ALA A 163 3.38 9.94 -12.33
CA ALA A 163 4.46 9.01 -12.03
C ALA A 163 5.52 9.61 -11.08
N GLY A 164 5.83 10.90 -11.23
CA GLY A 164 6.78 11.63 -10.39
C GLY A 164 6.28 11.78 -8.95
N GLU A 165 5.00 12.14 -8.76
CA GLU A 165 4.38 12.25 -7.43
C GLU A 165 4.34 10.90 -6.72
N ILE A 166 3.98 9.83 -7.44
CA ILE A 166 3.98 8.47 -6.90
C ILE A 166 5.39 8.10 -6.45
N PHE A 167 6.38 8.29 -7.31
CA PHE A 167 7.77 7.96 -6.99
C PHE A 167 8.25 8.71 -5.75
N ALA A 168 8.13 10.05 -5.75
CA ALA A 168 8.60 10.90 -4.67
C ALA A 168 7.92 10.54 -3.33
N THR A 169 6.60 10.34 -3.34
CA THR A 169 5.83 10.00 -2.13
C THR A 169 6.24 8.64 -1.57
N LEU A 170 6.38 7.61 -2.41
CA LEU A 170 6.79 6.28 -1.96
C LEU A 170 8.23 6.28 -1.42
N ARG A 171 9.15 7.00 -2.08
CA ARG A 171 10.53 7.19 -1.57
C ARG A 171 10.54 7.91 -0.23
N GLN A 172 9.75 8.97 -0.07
CA GLN A 172 9.60 9.69 1.20
C GLN A 172 9.00 8.80 2.30
N ALA A 173 8.09 7.89 1.95
CA ALA A 173 7.58 6.85 2.86
C ALA A 173 8.62 5.75 3.19
N GLY A 174 9.84 5.83 2.62
CA GLY A 174 10.91 4.87 2.81
C GLY A 174 10.67 3.53 2.10
N ILE A 175 9.82 3.51 1.07
CA ILE A 175 9.62 2.36 0.19
C ILE A 175 10.79 2.28 -0.78
N GLU A 176 11.27 1.05 -1.04
CA GLU A 176 12.44 0.78 -1.87
C GLU A 176 12.28 1.38 -3.27
N GLU A 177 13.38 1.85 -3.84
CA GLU A 177 13.36 2.57 -5.11
C GLU A 177 12.73 1.77 -6.25
N TYR A 178 13.10 0.49 -6.39
CA TYR A 178 12.52 -0.36 -7.42
C TYR A 178 10.99 -0.51 -7.29
N LYS A 179 10.47 -0.60 -6.06
CA LYS A 179 9.02 -0.64 -5.79
C LYS A 179 8.37 0.69 -6.17
N ALA A 180 9.02 1.81 -5.83
CA ALA A 180 8.53 3.13 -6.20
C ALA A 180 8.48 3.31 -7.72
N ILE A 181 9.54 2.93 -8.46
CA ILE A 181 9.58 2.94 -9.93
C ILE A 181 8.47 2.06 -10.50
N LEU A 182 8.29 0.86 -9.95
CA LEU A 182 7.25 -0.08 -10.39
C LEU A 182 5.87 0.52 -10.21
N ALA A 183 5.55 1.02 -9.01
CA ALA A 183 4.26 1.61 -8.69
C ALA A 183 3.98 2.91 -9.47
N SER A 184 5.00 3.70 -9.83
CA SER A 184 4.82 4.89 -10.67
C SER A 184 4.23 4.59 -12.05
N LYS A 185 4.32 3.36 -12.54
CA LYS A 185 3.62 2.93 -13.77
C LYS A 185 2.10 2.88 -13.62
N ALA A 186 1.60 2.90 -12.39
CA ALA A 186 0.16 2.95 -12.12
C ALA A 186 -0.43 4.37 -12.23
N ALA A 187 0.39 5.37 -12.54
CA ALA A 187 -0.04 6.75 -12.72
C ALA A 187 -1.27 6.83 -13.63
N PHE A 188 -2.31 7.49 -13.12
CA PHE A 188 -3.58 7.72 -13.81
C PHE A 188 -4.38 6.47 -14.21
N LEU A 189 -3.93 5.26 -13.87
CA LEU A 189 -4.69 4.06 -14.12
C LEU A 189 -5.90 4.01 -13.19
N LYS A 190 -7.07 3.70 -13.74
CA LYS A 190 -8.34 3.54 -13.03
C LYS A 190 -9.04 2.27 -13.48
N GLY A 191 -10.11 1.87 -12.79
CA GLY A 191 -11.00 0.81 -13.27
C GLY A 191 -10.27 -0.49 -13.66
N ARG A 192 -10.52 -0.98 -14.88
CA ARG A 192 -9.99 -2.27 -15.35
C ARG A 192 -8.47 -2.24 -15.57
N GLU A 193 -7.93 -1.09 -15.94
CA GLU A 193 -6.50 -0.88 -16.10
C GLU A 193 -5.78 -0.99 -14.75
N ALA A 194 -6.35 -0.38 -13.70
CA ALA A 194 -5.85 -0.54 -12.34
C ALA A 194 -5.93 -1.99 -11.84
N ALA A 195 -7.05 -2.68 -12.11
CA ALA A 195 -7.21 -4.09 -11.78
C ALA A 195 -6.16 -4.98 -12.47
N SER A 196 -5.92 -4.74 -13.77
CA SER A 196 -4.94 -5.46 -14.57
C SER A 196 -3.51 -5.19 -14.08
N PHE A 197 -3.24 -3.94 -13.71
CA PHE A 197 -1.96 -3.54 -13.13
C PHE A 197 -1.67 -4.30 -11.84
N VAL A 198 -2.61 -4.33 -10.90
CA VAL A 198 -2.46 -5.05 -9.63
C VAL A 198 -2.22 -6.54 -9.87
N LYS A 199 -2.96 -7.16 -10.78
CA LYS A 199 -2.80 -8.58 -11.12
C LYS A 199 -1.38 -8.90 -11.60
N PHE A 200 -0.79 -8.02 -12.39
CA PHE A 200 0.48 -8.28 -13.06
C PHE A 200 1.70 -7.80 -12.26
N TYR A 201 1.63 -6.60 -11.69
CA TYR A 201 2.74 -5.98 -10.96
C TYR A 201 2.67 -6.18 -9.45
N GLY A 202 1.49 -6.43 -8.89
CA GLY A 202 1.29 -6.65 -7.45
C GLY A 202 2.20 -7.76 -6.87
N PRO A 203 2.28 -8.96 -7.50
CA PRO A 203 3.16 -10.02 -7.03
C PRO A 203 4.65 -9.62 -6.99
N LEU A 204 5.11 -8.83 -7.98
CA LEU A 204 6.49 -8.35 -8.05
C LEU A 204 6.77 -7.24 -7.03
N PHE A 205 5.79 -6.36 -6.83
CA PHE A 205 5.87 -5.27 -5.86
C PHE A 205 5.97 -5.81 -4.43
N GLY A 206 5.18 -6.83 -4.10
CA GLY A 206 5.18 -7.48 -2.79
C GLY A 206 4.53 -6.62 -1.69
N GLU A 207 5.03 -6.75 -0.47
CA GLU A 207 4.46 -6.15 0.74
C GLU A 207 5.30 -4.94 1.21
N ILE A 208 4.63 -3.92 1.77
CA ILE A 208 5.27 -2.84 2.53
C ILE A 208 5.24 -3.12 4.03
N THR A 209 6.17 -2.53 4.78
CA THR A 209 6.21 -2.66 6.24
C THR A 209 5.12 -1.82 6.91
N HIS A 210 4.77 -2.11 8.18
CA HIS A 210 3.88 -1.25 8.97
C HIS A 210 4.38 0.20 9.01
N GLN A 211 5.69 0.39 9.18
CA GLN A 211 6.29 1.72 9.25
C GLN A 211 6.20 2.46 7.91
N GLN A 212 6.39 1.78 6.77
CA GLN A 212 6.19 2.35 5.43
C GLN A 212 4.72 2.75 5.22
N GLN A 213 3.77 1.92 5.64
CA GLN A 213 2.34 2.24 5.58
C GLN A 213 1.98 3.46 6.42
N ILE A 214 2.48 3.54 7.66
CA ILE A 214 2.28 4.70 8.55
C ILE A 214 2.79 5.96 7.87
N ARG A 215 4.03 5.97 7.38
CA ARG A 215 4.60 7.16 6.72
C ARG A 215 3.84 7.53 5.45
N LEU A 216 3.44 6.55 4.66
CA LEU A 216 2.64 6.78 3.45
C LEU A 216 1.30 7.45 3.78
N PHE A 217 0.61 6.96 4.80
CA PHE A 217 -0.63 7.57 5.29
C PHE A 217 -0.39 8.98 5.82
N GLU A 218 0.62 9.17 6.66
CA GLU A 218 0.94 10.48 7.25
C GLU A 218 1.26 11.53 6.20
N ILE A 219 1.90 11.16 5.08
CA ILE A 219 2.12 12.06 3.94
C ILE A 219 0.78 12.35 3.24
N ALA A 220 0.00 11.33 2.93
CA ALA A 220 -1.26 11.47 2.18
C ALA A 220 -2.32 12.29 2.93
N ILE A 221 -2.40 12.14 4.25
CA ILE A 221 -3.44 12.76 5.08
C ILE A 221 -3.17 14.26 5.35
N GLN A 222 -1.96 14.78 5.11
CA GLN A 222 -1.62 16.18 5.38
C GLN A 222 -2.52 17.18 4.66
N PHE A 223 -2.96 16.86 3.45
CA PHE A 223 -3.90 17.70 2.70
C PHE A 223 -5.21 17.89 3.47
N TYR A 224 -5.80 16.80 3.96
CA TYR A 224 -7.05 16.83 4.73
C TYR A 224 -6.89 17.50 6.09
N ILE A 225 -5.75 17.30 6.76
CA ILE A 225 -5.44 18.01 8.01
C ILE A 225 -5.37 19.51 7.78
N SER A 226 -4.70 19.94 6.70
CA SER A 226 -4.57 21.36 6.35
C SER A 226 -5.91 21.99 6.02
N GLU A 227 -6.75 21.28 5.26
CA GLU A 227 -8.09 21.73 4.92
C GLU A 227 -9.01 21.79 6.14
N ALA A 228 -8.95 20.79 7.01
CA ALA A 228 -9.68 20.79 8.28
C ALA A 228 -9.29 21.98 9.15
N LYS A 229 -7.98 22.25 9.31
CA LYS A 229 -7.47 23.42 10.02
C LYS A 229 -7.98 24.73 9.41
N ARG A 230 -7.97 24.84 8.08
CA ARG A 230 -8.44 26.03 7.34
C ARG A 230 -9.92 26.32 7.62
N ILE A 231 -10.78 25.31 7.47
CA ILE A 231 -12.22 25.45 7.71
C ILE A 231 -12.50 25.77 9.18
N PHE A 232 -11.85 25.05 10.09
CA PHE A 232 -11.99 25.25 11.53
C PHE A 232 -11.62 26.68 11.96
N ASN A 233 -10.45 27.17 11.54
CA ASN A 233 -9.99 28.51 11.88
C ASN A 233 -10.87 29.61 11.25
N GLY A 234 -11.39 29.39 10.04
CA GLY A 234 -12.34 30.29 9.40
C GLY A 234 -13.66 30.42 10.17
N ARG A 235 -14.12 29.35 10.84
CA ARG A 235 -15.30 29.40 11.73
C ARG A 235 -14.96 30.04 13.07
N LYS A 236 -13.80 29.70 13.64
CA LYS A 236 -13.31 30.25 14.91
C LYS A 236 -13.23 31.78 14.88
N ALA A 237 -12.75 32.37 13.78
CA ALA A 237 -12.64 33.82 13.63
C ALA A 237 -13.96 34.59 13.80
N ARG A 238 -15.11 33.89 13.72
CA ARG A 238 -16.46 34.46 13.90
C ARG A 238 -17.00 34.26 15.32
N MET A 239 -16.20 33.75 16.25
CA MET A 239 -16.60 33.38 17.61
C MET A 239 -15.58 33.88 18.65
N MET A 240 -16.01 34.72 19.59
CA MET A 240 -15.12 35.34 20.59
C MET A 240 -14.57 34.36 21.64
N SER A 241 -15.27 33.26 21.93
CA SER A 241 -14.92 32.31 23.00
C SER A 241 -14.85 30.87 22.52
N ALA A 242 -14.01 30.59 21.52
CA ALA A 242 -13.88 29.27 20.92
C ALA A 242 -12.50 28.62 21.16
N ILE A 243 -12.49 27.30 21.28
CA ILE A 243 -11.26 26.52 21.48
C ILE A 243 -10.28 26.67 20.30
N SER A 244 -8.98 26.45 20.53
CA SER A 244 -7.99 26.37 19.44
C SER A 244 -7.88 24.95 18.89
N TRP A 245 -7.33 24.81 17.69
CA TRP A 245 -7.10 23.51 17.06
C TRP A 245 -6.23 22.58 17.94
N GLU A 246 -5.26 23.15 18.63
CA GLU A 246 -4.31 22.44 19.49
C GLU A 246 -4.98 21.94 20.77
N LYS A 247 -5.91 22.73 21.32
CA LYS A 247 -6.67 22.39 22.53
C LYS A 247 -7.87 21.47 22.26
N MET A 248 -8.23 21.25 21.00
CA MET A 248 -9.32 20.37 20.62
C MET A 248 -9.03 18.92 21.04
N ARG A 249 -10.02 18.27 21.66
CA ARG A 249 -9.93 16.87 22.08
C ARG A 249 -9.54 15.99 20.89
N VAL A 250 -8.49 15.16 21.05
CA VAL A 250 -7.91 14.35 19.97
C VAL A 250 -8.97 13.52 19.24
N ARG A 251 -9.88 12.88 19.98
CA ARG A 251 -10.93 12.05 19.38
C ARG A 251 -11.92 12.84 18.53
N LEU A 252 -12.26 14.09 18.91
CA LEU A 252 -13.06 14.97 18.05
C LEU A 252 -12.28 15.36 16.80
N LYS A 253 -10.96 15.58 16.93
CA LYS A 253 -10.10 16.05 15.84
C LYS A 253 -10.00 14.98 14.77
N ASP A 254 -9.79 13.74 15.21
CA ASP A 254 -9.76 12.58 14.34
C ASP A 254 -11.06 12.41 13.54
N ILE A 255 -12.24 12.44 14.19
CA ILE A 255 -13.51 12.26 13.46
C ILE A 255 -13.84 13.46 12.56
N TYR A 256 -13.35 14.66 12.89
CA TYR A 256 -13.50 15.83 12.04
C TYR A 256 -12.68 15.69 10.76
N ILE A 257 -11.39 15.34 10.89
CA ILE A 257 -10.52 15.06 9.73
C ILE A 257 -11.12 13.92 8.89
N ASP A 258 -11.61 12.87 9.53
CA ASP A 258 -12.24 11.74 8.85
C ASP A 258 -13.50 12.11 8.06
N SER A 259 -14.33 13.02 8.59
CA SER A 259 -15.49 13.53 7.85
C SER A 259 -15.07 14.28 6.59
N LEU A 260 -14.03 15.12 6.64
CA LEU A 260 -13.51 15.75 5.43
C LEU A 260 -12.94 14.72 4.45
N TYR A 261 -12.19 13.74 4.95
CA TYR A 261 -11.63 12.67 4.13
C TYR A 261 -12.71 11.90 3.36
N GLN A 262 -13.86 11.64 4.00
CA GLN A 262 -15.01 10.98 3.39
C GLN A 262 -15.87 11.92 2.50
N GLY A 263 -15.45 13.17 2.28
CA GLY A 263 -16.13 14.11 1.39
C GLY A 263 -17.30 14.86 2.02
N CYS A 264 -17.29 15.09 3.34
CA CYS A 264 -18.36 15.81 4.02
C CYS A 264 -18.47 17.28 3.60
N GLU A 265 -19.49 17.60 2.80
CA GLU A 265 -19.76 18.97 2.33
C GLU A 265 -20.19 19.93 3.45
N SER A 266 -20.80 19.43 4.54
CA SER A 266 -21.23 20.25 5.69
C SER A 266 -20.16 20.43 6.77
N ALA A 267 -18.87 20.21 6.44
CA ALA A 267 -17.75 20.28 7.39
C ALA A 267 -17.62 21.63 8.14
N GLY A 268 -18.13 22.71 7.55
CA GLY A 268 -18.16 24.02 8.21
C GLY A 268 -19.11 24.06 9.42
N GLU A 269 -20.25 23.38 9.34
CA GLU A 269 -21.18 23.28 10.47
C GLU A 269 -20.62 22.34 11.53
N PHE A 270 -20.02 21.22 11.11
CA PHE A 270 -19.36 20.32 12.05
C PHE A 270 -18.28 21.04 12.87
N ALA A 271 -17.44 21.84 12.22
CA ALA A 271 -16.44 22.67 12.90
C ALA A 271 -17.08 23.62 13.92
N ARG A 272 -18.22 24.24 13.59
CA ARG A 272 -18.93 25.14 14.50
C ARG A 272 -19.39 24.42 15.77
N LEU A 273 -19.97 23.22 15.63
CA LEU A 273 -20.43 22.41 16.76
C LEU A 273 -19.27 21.98 17.68
N ILE A 274 -18.14 21.62 17.07
CA ILE A 274 -16.90 21.31 17.79
C ILE A 274 -16.37 22.53 18.54
N LEU A 275 -16.36 23.72 17.91
CA LEU A 275 -15.84 24.95 18.52
C LEU A 275 -16.59 25.34 19.81
N LEU A 276 -17.87 24.98 19.88
CA LEU A 276 -18.74 25.14 21.06
C LEU A 276 -18.51 24.07 22.14
N ASP A 277 -17.67 23.06 21.89
CA ASP A 277 -17.49 21.84 22.70
C ASP A 277 -18.82 21.16 23.08
N ASP A 278 -19.85 21.31 22.24
CA ASP A 278 -21.17 20.72 22.46
C ASP A 278 -21.23 19.29 21.92
N LEU A 279 -20.83 18.34 22.76
CA LEU A 279 -20.85 16.92 22.43
C LEU A 279 -22.25 16.39 22.10
N LYS A 280 -23.33 16.95 22.66
CA LYS A 280 -24.69 16.51 22.35
C LYS A 280 -25.03 16.88 20.91
N SER A 281 -24.74 18.11 20.52
CA SER A 281 -24.96 18.56 19.14
C SER A 281 -24.04 17.87 18.13
N VAL A 282 -22.77 17.59 18.49
CA VAL A 282 -21.88 16.77 17.64
C VAL A 282 -22.46 15.38 17.40
N ARG A 283 -22.94 14.70 18.45
CA ARG A 283 -23.56 13.38 18.33
C ARG A 283 -24.85 13.42 17.51
N LEU A 284 -25.65 14.47 17.65
CA LEU A 284 -26.87 14.66 16.86
C LEU A 284 -26.51 14.88 15.38
N TYR A 285 -25.56 15.76 15.09
CA TYR A 285 -25.09 16.06 13.74
C TYR A 285 -24.61 14.79 13.00
N LEU A 286 -23.83 13.93 13.65
CA LEU A 286 -23.39 12.65 13.05
C LEU A 286 -24.55 11.69 12.72
N LYS A 287 -25.72 11.85 13.36
CA LYS A 287 -26.91 11.02 13.13
C LYS A 287 -27.87 11.62 12.11
N THR A 288 -27.93 12.94 11.98
CA THR A 288 -29.01 13.63 11.26
C THR A 288 -28.54 14.46 10.07
N ASP A 289 -27.27 14.84 9.99
CA ASP A 289 -26.77 15.65 8.88
C ASP A 289 -26.76 14.84 7.57
N ARG A 290 -27.34 15.42 6.52
CA ARG A 290 -27.49 14.75 5.22
C ARG A 290 -26.15 14.34 4.60
N ALA A 291 -25.12 15.19 4.68
CA ALA A 291 -23.81 14.87 4.12
C ALA A 291 -23.14 13.73 4.90
N GLN A 292 -23.34 13.70 6.21
CA GLN A 292 -22.87 12.61 7.07
C GLN A 292 -23.63 11.30 6.80
N MET A 293 -24.92 11.34 6.52
CA MET A 293 -25.75 10.13 6.31
C MET A 293 -25.29 9.28 5.11
N ASN A 294 -24.65 9.87 4.10
CA ASN A 294 -24.01 9.13 3.01
C ASN A 294 -22.90 8.18 3.49
N SER A 295 -22.39 8.39 4.71
CA SER A 295 -21.38 7.56 5.39
C SER A 295 -21.93 6.93 6.67
N HIS A 296 -23.21 6.54 6.72
CA HIS A 296 -23.88 6.03 7.94
C HIS A 296 -23.06 4.97 8.70
N GLY A 297 -22.54 3.95 8.02
CA GLY A 297 -21.71 2.92 8.65
C GLY A 297 -20.42 3.48 9.29
N ARG A 298 -19.82 4.51 8.67
CA ARG A 298 -18.67 5.23 9.23
C ARG A 298 -19.07 6.06 10.46
N ASN A 299 -20.26 6.67 10.45
CA ASN A 299 -20.76 7.46 11.59
C ASN A 299 -21.00 6.63 12.84
N LEU A 300 -21.50 5.40 12.70
CA LEU A 300 -21.63 4.49 13.84
C LEU A 300 -20.29 4.28 14.54
N LYS A 301 -19.21 4.09 13.77
CA LYS A 301 -17.86 4.00 14.30
C LYS A 301 -17.38 5.31 14.93
N ARG A 302 -17.67 6.48 14.30
CA ARG A 302 -17.33 7.81 14.85
C ARG A 302 -18.00 8.01 16.22
N LEU A 303 -19.30 7.70 16.31
CA LEU A 303 -20.08 7.77 17.55
C LEU A 303 -19.51 6.87 18.64
N GLN A 304 -19.15 5.63 18.31
CA GLN A 304 -18.50 4.72 19.25
C GLN A 304 -17.14 5.27 19.71
N TYR A 305 -16.35 5.83 18.79
CA TYR A 305 -15.03 6.39 19.09
C TYR A 305 -15.09 7.57 20.07
N ILE A 306 -16.13 8.40 19.99
CA ILE A 306 -16.32 9.54 20.90
C ILE A 306 -17.24 9.25 22.10
N ASN A 307 -17.65 7.99 22.32
CA ASN A 307 -18.62 7.67 23.36
C ASN A 307 -18.09 7.95 24.77
N GLY A 308 -16.78 7.79 24.98
CA GLY A 308 -16.10 8.06 26.27
C GLY A 308 -15.66 9.51 26.49
N LEU A 309 -16.13 10.46 25.66
CA LEU A 309 -15.87 11.90 25.81
C LEU A 309 -16.98 12.64 26.57
#